data_AF-A4SLX2-F1
#
_entry.id   AF-A4SLX2-F1
#
_cell.length_a   1.000
_cell.length_b   1.000
_cell.length_c   1.000
_cell.angle_alpha   90.00
_cell.angle_beta   90.00
_cell.angle_gamma   90.00
#
_symmetry.space_group_name_H-M   'P 1'
#
loop_
_entity.id
_entity.type
_entity.pdbx_description
1 polymer ?
#
loop_
_entity_poly.entity_id
_entity_poly.type
_entity_poly.pdbx_seq_one_letter_code
_entity_poly.pdbx_strand_id
1 'polypeptide(L)'
;MNNEETISSFDFSILCEDASNEDLFEDQTHQRISDNLHNLIDKSPKGITIGLEGSWGSGKSTVINLLKDKLNSSPRDNRLFFMFDAWAHDGDPLRMDFLRVIN
;
A
#
# COMPACT_ATOMS: atom_id res chain seq x y z
N MET A 1 -0.89 53.55 -24.12
CA MET A 1 -0.31 52.21 -23.90
C MET A 1 -0.36 51.95 -22.42
N ASN A 2 -1.14 50.96 -21.98
CA ASN A 2 -1.01 50.24 -20.72
C ASN A 2 -1.91 49.00 -20.85
N ASN A 3 -1.32 47.93 -21.38
CA ASN A 3 -1.95 46.61 -21.43
C ASN A 3 -1.74 46.00 -20.05
N GLU A 4 -2.77 46.02 -19.21
CA GLU A 4 -2.77 45.23 -17.97
C GLU A 4 -3.08 43.79 -18.36
N GLU A 5 -2.03 42.99 -18.53
CA GLU A 5 -2.17 41.54 -18.66
C GLU A 5 -2.64 40.97 -17.30
N THR A 6 -3.91 40.61 -17.21
CA THR A 6 -4.47 39.82 -16.13
C THR A 6 -3.80 38.46 -16.07
N ILE A 7 -2.90 38.27 -15.10
CA ILE A 7 -2.30 36.97 -14.79
C ILE A 7 -3.41 36.09 -14.21
N SER A 8 -3.94 35.18 -15.03
CA SER A 8 -4.87 34.14 -14.58
C SER A 8 -4.14 33.21 -13.61
N SER A 9 -4.41 33.36 -12.31
CA SER A 9 -3.97 32.43 -11.28
C SER A 9 -4.60 31.06 -11.54
N PHE A 10 -3.82 30.09 -12.00
CA PHE A 10 -4.25 28.70 -12.07
C PHE A 10 -4.29 28.14 -10.65
N ASP A 11 -5.47 27.78 -10.18
CA ASP A 11 -5.64 27.02 -8.95
C ASP A 11 -5.32 25.55 -9.27
N PHE A 12 -4.25 25.02 -8.69
CA PHE A 12 -3.91 23.61 -8.79
C PHE A 12 -3.83 23.00 -7.40
N SER A 13 -4.59 21.93 -7.18
CA SER A 13 -4.49 21.09 -6.00
C SER A 13 -3.53 19.94 -6.25
N ILE A 14 -2.51 19.81 -5.40
CA ILE A 14 -1.67 18.61 -5.39
C ILE A 14 -2.53 17.47 -4.82
N LEU A 15 -2.77 16.45 -5.65
CA LEU A 15 -3.35 15.20 -5.21
C LEU A 15 -2.22 14.29 -4.73
N CYS A 16 -2.23 13.96 -3.44
CA CYS A 16 -1.32 12.96 -2.90
C CYS A 16 -1.85 11.56 -3.23
N GLU A 17 -1.00 10.67 -3.74
CA GLU A 17 -1.37 9.27 -3.94
C GLU A 17 -1.29 8.53 -2.60
N ASP A 18 -2.35 8.61 -1.81
CA ASP A 18 -2.52 7.74 -0.66
C ASP A 18 -3.22 6.45 -1.09
N ALA A 19 -2.74 5.32 -0.56
CA ALA A 19 -3.42 4.05 -0.76
C ALA A 19 -4.79 4.10 -0.08
N SER A 20 -5.83 3.69 -0.82
CA SER A 20 -7.20 3.68 -0.30
C SER A 20 -7.34 2.73 0.90
N ASN A 21 -8.21 3.08 1.84
CA ASN A 21 -8.61 2.22 2.96
C ASN A 21 -9.90 1.44 2.65
N GLU A 22 -10.52 1.70 1.50
CA GLU A 22 -11.77 1.07 1.08
C GLU A 22 -11.66 0.56 -0.36
N ASP A 23 -12.30 -0.57 -0.63
CA ASP A 23 -12.46 -1.11 -1.98
C ASP A 23 -13.79 -0.59 -2.58
N LEU A 24 -13.67 0.39 -3.48
CA LEU A 24 -14.81 1.03 -4.14
C LEU A 24 -15.22 0.33 -5.43
N PHE A 25 -14.53 -0.73 -5.85
CA PHE A 25 -14.90 -1.49 -7.04
C PHE A 25 -16.11 -2.38 -6.74
N GLU A 26 -17.07 -2.44 -7.66
CA GLU A 26 -18.30 -3.23 -7.49
C GLU A 26 -18.02 -4.72 -7.23
N ASP A 27 -16.92 -5.24 -7.80
CA ASP A 27 -16.53 -6.64 -7.67
C ASP A 27 -15.67 -6.95 -6.43
N GLN A 28 -15.31 -5.92 -5.67
CA GLN A 28 -14.48 -5.99 -4.45
C GLN A 28 -13.19 -6.80 -4.63
N THR A 29 -12.54 -6.64 -5.78
CA THR A 29 -11.36 -7.43 -6.13
C THR A 29 -10.21 -7.25 -5.14
N HIS A 30 -9.95 -6.02 -4.67
CA HIS A 30 -8.87 -5.77 -3.71
C HIS A 30 -9.18 -6.39 -2.34
N GLN A 31 -10.43 -6.33 -1.90
CA GLN A 31 -10.89 -6.98 -0.67
C GLN A 31 -10.72 -8.50 -0.75
N ARG A 32 -11.10 -9.12 -1.88
CA ARG A 32 -10.94 -10.57 -2.09
C ARG A 32 -9.48 -11.00 -2.04
N ILE A 33 -8.57 -10.23 -2.62
CA ILE A 33 -7.13 -10.51 -2.57
C ILE A 33 -6.64 -10.39 -1.12
N SER A 34 -7.02 -9.32 -0.41
CA SER A 34 -6.68 -9.12 1.01
C SER A 34 -7.17 -10.28 1.89
N ASP A 35 -8.40 -10.73 1.70
CA ASP A 35 -8.98 -11.85 2.44
C ASP A 35 -8.23 -13.16 2.20
N ASN A 36 -7.82 -13.41 0.95
CA ASN A 36 -7.02 -14.58 0.60
C ASN A 36 -5.61 -14.51 1.23
N LEU A 37 -4.98 -13.34 1.24
CA LEU A 37 -3.68 -13.13 1.90
C LEU A 37 -3.80 -13.38 3.41
N HIS A 38 -4.83 -12.83 4.05
CA HIS A 38 -5.08 -13.07 5.48
C HIS A 38 -5.26 -14.56 5.78
N ASN A 39 -6.08 -15.26 5.00
CA ASN A 39 -6.30 -16.69 5.15
C ASN A 39 -5.03 -17.51 4.92
N LEU A 40 -4.19 -17.11 3.97
CA LEU A 40 -2.91 -17.77 3.70
C LEU A 40 -1.95 -17.59 4.87
N ILE A 41 -1.84 -16.38 5.42
CA ILE A 41 -1.01 -16.08 6.59
C ILE A 41 -1.50 -16.87 7.81
N ASP A 42 -2.82 -16.89 8.06
CA ASP A 42 -3.43 -17.57 9.20
C ASP A 42 -3.23 -19.09 9.19
N LYS A 43 -3.28 -19.70 8.00
CA LYS A 43 -3.14 -21.16 7.83
C LYS A 43 -1.69 -21.62 7.66
N SER A 44 -0.73 -20.70 7.51
CA SER A 44 0.66 -21.06 7.23
C SER A 44 1.38 -21.47 8.52
N PRO A 45 1.87 -22.71 8.63
CA PRO A 45 2.52 -23.21 9.85
C PRO A 45 3.95 -22.66 10.05
N LYS A 46 4.50 -21.92 9.08
CA LYS A 46 5.85 -21.34 9.08
C LYS A 46 5.81 -19.95 8.46
N GLY A 47 6.89 -19.18 8.64
CA GLY A 47 7.08 -17.92 7.92
C GLY A 47 7.05 -18.14 6.41
N ILE A 48 6.33 -17.28 5.70
CA ILE A 48 6.17 -17.31 4.25
C ILE A 48 6.54 -15.95 3.65
N THR A 49 7.03 -15.96 2.42
CA THR A 49 7.24 -14.77 1.60
C THR A 49 6.18 -14.74 0.51
N ILE A 50 5.49 -13.60 0.37
CA ILE A 50 4.45 -13.40 -0.64
C ILE A 50 4.87 -12.22 -1.52
N GLY A 51 4.93 -12.44 -2.84
CA GLY A 51 5.05 -11.38 -3.83
C GLY A 51 3.68 -10.95 -4.33
N LEU A 52 3.37 -9.65 -4.26
CA LEU A 52 2.16 -9.06 -4.84
C LEU A 52 2.54 -8.29 -6.11
N GLU A 53 2.32 -8.90 -7.27
CA GLU A 53 2.73 -8.36 -8.56
C GLU A 53 1.55 -7.73 -9.34
N GLY A 54 1.85 -6.74 -10.18
CA GLY A 54 0.86 -6.07 -11.03
C GLY A 54 1.33 -4.70 -11.53
N SER A 55 0.69 -4.18 -12.57
CA SER A 55 1.00 -2.89 -13.19
C SER A 55 0.98 -1.71 -12.21
N TRP A 56 1.70 -0.62 -12.51
CA TRP A 56 1.59 0.62 -11.73
C TRP A 56 0.13 1.08 -11.65
N GLY A 57 -0.31 1.57 -10.48
CA GLY A 57 -1.70 2.00 -10.26
C GLY A 57 -2.73 0.88 -10.11
N SER A 58 -2.35 -0.40 -10.14
CA SER A 58 -3.30 -1.53 -10.04
C SER A 58 -3.95 -1.74 -8.65
N GLY A 59 -3.66 -0.87 -7.67
CA GLY A 59 -4.21 -0.98 -6.30
C GLY A 59 -3.48 -1.93 -5.37
N LYS A 60 -2.21 -2.29 -5.65
CA LYS A 60 -1.42 -3.16 -4.75
C LYS A 60 -1.32 -2.61 -3.33
N SER A 61 -0.99 -1.32 -3.19
CA SER A 61 -0.90 -0.67 -1.88
C SER A 61 -2.26 -0.66 -1.16
N THR A 62 -3.37 -0.50 -1.89
CA THR A 62 -4.74 -0.64 -1.36
C THR A 62 -4.97 -2.03 -0.77
N VAL A 63 -4.58 -3.11 -1.46
CA VAL A 63 -4.68 -4.48 -0.95
C VAL A 63 -3.91 -4.63 0.39
N ILE A 64 -2.71 -4.06 0.49
CA ILE A 64 -1.90 -4.12 1.71
C ILE A 64 -2.54 -3.32 2.85
N ASN A 65 -3.13 -2.16 2.57
CA ASN A 65 -3.88 -1.38 3.57
C ASN A 65 -5.09 -2.15 4.10
N LEU A 66 -5.90 -2.72 3.21
CA LEU A 66 -7.04 -3.55 3.60
C LEU A 66 -6.59 -4.75 4.47
N LEU A 67 -5.45 -5.36 4.14
CA LEU A 67 -4.89 -6.46 4.92
C LEU A 67 -4.45 -6.00 6.32
N LYS A 68 -3.77 -4.86 6.40
CA LYS A 68 -3.36 -4.23 7.67
C LYS A 68 -4.57 -4.00 8.57
N ASP A 69 -5.64 -3.41 8.03
CA ASP A 69 -6.84 -3.13 8.80
C ASP A 69 -7.49 -4.42 9.29
N LYS A 70 -7.56 -5.46 8.44
CA LYS A 70 -8.08 -6.77 8.82
C LYS A 70 -7.30 -7.42 9.96
N LEU A 71 -5.97 -7.36 9.93
CA LEU A 71 -5.10 -7.87 10.99
C LEU A 71 -5.29 -7.10 12.32
N ASN A 72 -5.52 -5.80 12.26
CA ASN A 72 -5.75 -4.95 13.44
C ASN A 72 -7.19 -5.07 14.00
N SER A 73 -8.14 -5.53 13.20
CA SER A 73 -9.57 -5.56 13.55
C SER A 73 -9.95 -6.62 14.59
N SER A 74 -9.10 -7.63 14.80
CA SER A 74 -9.38 -8.73 15.71
C SER A 74 -8.70 -8.49 17.07
N PRO A 75 -9.46 -8.29 18.18
CA PRO A 75 -8.88 -8.08 19.51
C PRO A 75 -8.07 -9.27 20.05
N ARG A 76 -8.19 -10.43 19.39
CA ARG A 76 -7.48 -11.67 19.72
C ARG A 76 -6.26 -11.90 18.82
N ASP A 77 -6.12 -11.11 17.76
CA ASP A 77 -4.95 -11.19 16.89
C ASP A 77 -3.81 -10.37 17.51
N ASN A 78 -2.74 -11.06 17.90
CA ASN A 78 -1.57 -10.48 18.54
C ASN A 78 -0.41 -10.28 17.56
N ARG A 79 -0.68 -10.33 16.25
CA ARG A 79 0.32 -10.11 15.21
C ARG A 79 0.71 -8.65 15.14
N LEU A 80 2.01 -8.40 15.04
CA LEU A 80 2.56 -7.08 14.75
C LEU A 80 2.62 -6.88 13.24
N PHE A 81 2.00 -5.81 12.75
CA PHE A 81 2.13 -5.37 11.36
C PHE A 81 3.15 -4.23 11.25
N PHE A 82 4.10 -4.35 10.33
CA PHE A 82 5.10 -3.32 10.03
C PHE A 82 5.11 -3.02 8.53
N MET A 83 4.92 -1.75 8.17
CA MET A 83 5.01 -1.26 6.80
C MET A 83 6.39 -0.65 6.56
N PHE A 84 7.02 -1.01 5.44
CA PHE A 84 8.29 -0.45 5.03
C PHE A 84 8.21 0.02 3.58
N ASP A 85 8.39 1.32 3.34
CA ASP A 85 8.53 1.88 2.00
C ASP A 85 10.01 1.94 1.62
N ALA A 86 10.40 1.09 0.68
CA ALA A 86 11.78 1.03 0.21
C ALA A 86 12.23 2.30 -0.54
N TRP A 87 11.32 3.08 -1.11
CA TRP A 87 11.64 4.29 -1.88
C TRP A 87 11.78 5.53 -1.01
N ALA A 88 11.00 5.63 0.07
CA ALA A 88 11.15 6.70 1.06
C ALA A 88 12.54 6.68 1.74
N HIS A 89 13.23 5.55 1.70
CA HIS A 89 14.56 5.33 2.26
C HIS A 89 15.65 5.13 1.20
N ASP A 90 15.49 5.72 0.01
CA ASP A 90 16.52 5.65 -1.04
C ASP A 90 17.86 6.22 -0.53
N GLY A 91 18.90 5.38 -0.55
CA GLY A 91 20.22 5.67 0.04
C GLY A 91 20.51 5.05 1.41
N ASP A 92 19.53 4.44 2.09
CA ASP A 92 19.74 3.74 3.37
C ASP A 92 20.20 2.28 3.14
N PRO A 93 21.34 1.83 3.73
CA PRO A 93 21.79 0.44 3.68
C PRO A 93 20.74 -0.59 4.11
N LEU A 94 19.80 -0.21 4.98
CA LEU A 94 18.75 -1.10 5.52
C LEU A 94 17.88 -1.74 4.43
N ARG A 95 17.63 -1.06 3.30
CA ARG A 95 16.88 -1.62 2.17
C ARG A 95 17.54 -2.89 1.62
N MET A 96 18.88 -2.90 1.55
CA MET A 96 19.63 -4.02 0.98
C MET A 96 19.72 -5.21 1.94
N ASP A 97 19.83 -4.95 3.24
CA ASP A 97 19.86 -6.02 4.25
C ASP A 97 18.50 -6.72 4.37
N PHE A 98 17.38 -6.00 4.24
CA PHE A 98 16.04 -6.60 4.26
C PHE A 98 15.81 -7.55 3.09
N LEU A 99 16.22 -7.16 1.88
CA LEU A 99 16.11 -7.99 0.68
C LEU A 99 17.06 -9.19 0.70
N ARG A 100 18.21 -9.10 1.38
CA ARG A 100 19.17 -10.21 1.50
C ARG A 100 18.57 -11.41 2.25
N VAL A 101 17.66 -11.19 3.18
CA VAL A 101 16.98 -12.25 3.95
C VAL A 101 15.95 -13.02 3.12
N ILE A 102 15.55 -12.48 1.95
CA ILE A 102 14.53 -13.07 1.07
C ILE A 102 15.15 -14.04 0.03
N ASN A 103 16.48 -14.23 0.02
CA ASN A 103 17.21 -15.17 -0.85
C ASN A 103 17.74 -16.39 -0.09
#